data_AF-A0A087Y4T5-F1
#
_entry.id   AF-A0A087Y4T5-F1
#
_cell.length_a   1.000
_cell.length_b   1.000
_cell.length_c   1.000
_cell.angle_alpha   90.00
_cell.angle_beta   90.00
_cell.angle_gamma   90.00
#
_symmetry.space_group_name_H-M   'P 1'
#
loop_
_entity.id
_entity.type
_entity.pdbx_description
1 polymer ?
#
loop_
_entity_poly.entity_id
_entity_poly.type
_entity_poly.pdbx_seq_one_letter_code
_entity_poly.pdbx_strand_id
1 'polypeptide(L)'
;MECELKQDLASEASSTDNSVSFPDVTAVASGWMLDFMFVSLCRSFKEGNFDAFNETLSVFEALFQSKYLTAAGHDEKSLICAFLARVMHGKQLDVLFEKDERVMPLMSAAVVWSSLENAVEDEGLFKEITGLLFVQAVAVCLEKGQRSSASSVLKWFEKRHTYPRNLGIKLSTIVTKTDTYHPVLMSFSFKRLLETINSFLDNYLKKNPCDFLIKTATGFVQSSQNVMDSESVESQDSTVSEKQSETTQKNKKTKRKLLSTKLTEAWSPDTTKKPCVSLRRLSRSEVCHLTARKSLETSPQQNSEKCTEKKTRKAS
;
A
#
# COMPACT_ATOMS: atom_id res chain seq x y z
N MET A 1 8.63 -47.79 57.20
CA MET A 1 7.27 -47.69 57.74
C MET A 1 6.68 -46.43 57.13
N GLU A 2 6.00 -46.63 56.03
CA GLU A 2 5.21 -45.64 55.31
C GLU A 2 4.01 -45.24 56.18
N CYS A 3 3.59 -43.98 56.09
CA CYS A 3 2.19 -43.63 56.32
C CYS A 3 1.87 -42.35 55.53
N GLU A 4 0.96 -42.55 54.60
CA GLU A 4 0.44 -41.61 53.63
C GLU A 4 -0.52 -40.56 54.22
N LEU A 5 -0.67 -39.48 53.44
CA LEU A 5 -1.90 -38.74 53.15
C LEU A 5 -2.73 -38.18 54.31
N LYS A 6 -2.75 -36.84 54.40
CA LYS A 6 -4.00 -36.08 54.40
C LYS A 6 -3.84 -34.75 53.65
N GLN A 7 -4.56 -34.71 52.55
CA GLN A 7 -4.87 -33.56 51.71
C GLN A 7 -5.83 -32.65 52.49
N ASP A 8 -5.51 -31.37 52.62
CA ASP A 8 -6.51 -30.34 52.86
C ASP A 8 -6.26 -29.16 51.91
N LEU A 9 -7.37 -28.77 51.31
CA LEU A 9 -7.53 -27.85 50.20
C LEU A 9 -7.42 -26.39 50.65
N ALA A 10 -7.25 -25.53 49.64
CA ALA A 10 -7.49 -24.09 49.65
C ALA A 10 -6.35 -23.18 50.13
N SER A 11 -5.54 -22.73 49.17
CA SER A 11 -5.60 -21.32 48.73
C SER A 11 -4.81 -21.16 47.44
N GLU A 12 -5.35 -21.73 46.35
CA GLU A 12 -5.12 -21.16 45.03
C GLU A 12 -5.93 -19.87 44.94
N ALA A 13 -5.26 -18.76 45.25
CA ALA A 13 -5.65 -17.45 44.79
C ALA A 13 -4.38 -16.70 44.40
N SER A 14 -3.57 -17.28 43.52
CA SER A 14 -2.74 -16.46 42.65
C SER A 14 -3.70 -15.88 41.61
N SER A 15 -4.28 -14.72 41.93
CA SER A 15 -4.94 -13.89 40.95
C SER A 15 -3.92 -13.56 39.87
N THR A 16 -3.91 -14.36 38.80
CA THR A 16 -3.25 -14.01 37.56
C THR A 16 -4.00 -12.80 37.05
N ASP A 17 -3.52 -11.62 37.41
CA ASP A 17 -3.98 -10.36 36.85
C ASP A 17 -3.58 -10.39 35.37
N ASN A 18 -4.44 -10.98 34.54
CA ASN A 18 -4.39 -10.99 33.08
C ASN A 18 -4.68 -9.57 32.57
N SER A 19 -3.92 -8.58 33.05
CA SER A 19 -4.00 -7.22 32.53
C SER A 19 -3.40 -7.23 31.13
N VAL A 20 -4.29 -7.27 30.13
CA VAL A 20 -3.89 -7.11 28.72
C VAL A 20 -3.16 -5.79 28.60
N SER A 21 -1.93 -5.82 28.09
CA SER A 21 -1.13 -4.61 28.01
C SER A 21 -1.74 -3.65 26.98
N PHE A 22 -1.71 -2.35 27.27
CA PHE A 22 -2.18 -1.34 26.32
C PHE A 22 -1.46 -1.40 24.95
N PRO A 23 -0.16 -1.72 24.87
CA PRO A 23 0.50 -2.01 23.59
C PRO A 23 -0.16 -3.13 22.79
N ASP A 24 -0.57 -4.23 23.43
CA ASP A 24 -1.23 -5.34 22.74
C ASP A 24 -2.61 -4.93 22.21
N VAL A 25 -3.39 -4.20 23.00
CA VAL A 25 -4.66 -3.60 22.55
C VAL A 25 -4.44 -2.66 21.37
N THR A 26 -3.39 -1.84 21.43
CA THR A 26 -3.03 -0.89 20.36
C THR A 26 -2.66 -1.62 19.07
N ALA A 27 -1.92 -2.73 19.16
CA ALA A 27 -1.57 -3.55 18.00
C ALA A 27 -2.80 -4.16 17.34
N VAL A 28 -3.73 -4.73 18.13
CA VAL A 28 -4.99 -5.29 17.62
C VAL A 28 -5.85 -4.21 16.96
N ALA A 29 -6.06 -3.08 17.65
CA ALA A 29 -6.82 -1.97 17.10
C ALA A 29 -6.19 -1.41 15.81
N SER A 30 -4.86 -1.31 15.75
CA SER A 30 -4.14 -0.87 14.55
C SER A 30 -4.32 -1.86 13.39
N GLY A 31 -4.30 -3.17 13.65
CA GLY A 31 -4.59 -4.20 12.66
C GLY A 31 -6.01 -4.07 12.09
N TRP A 32 -6.99 -3.87 12.96
CA TRP A 32 -8.38 -3.62 12.55
C TRP A 32 -8.54 -2.34 11.72
N MET A 33 -7.88 -1.25 12.11
CA MET A 33 -7.87 -0.01 11.34
C MET A 33 -7.25 -0.21 9.95
N LEU A 34 -6.13 -0.94 9.85
CA LEU A 34 -5.53 -1.28 8.56
C LEU A 34 -6.45 -2.12 7.68
N ASP A 35 -7.13 -3.11 8.25
CA ASP A 35 -8.08 -3.95 7.53
C ASP A 35 -9.25 -3.13 6.98
N PHE A 36 -9.79 -2.22 7.78
CA PHE A 36 -10.81 -1.29 7.34
C PHE A 36 -10.31 -0.41 6.19
N MET A 37 -9.12 0.22 6.34
CA MET A 37 -8.56 1.07 5.30
C MET A 37 -8.23 0.29 4.02
N PHE A 38 -7.77 -0.95 4.13
CA PHE A 38 -7.54 -1.85 2.99
C PHE A 38 -8.82 -2.09 2.19
N VAL A 39 -9.91 -2.45 2.87
CA VAL A 39 -11.20 -2.68 2.20
C VAL A 39 -11.76 -1.40 1.60
N SER A 40 -11.64 -0.26 2.29
CA SER A 40 -12.00 1.06 1.75
C SER A 40 -11.20 1.41 0.49
N LEU A 41 -9.92 1.03 0.44
CA LEU A 41 -9.06 1.25 -0.72
C LEU A 41 -9.52 0.39 -1.91
N CYS A 42 -9.79 -0.89 -1.68
CA CYS A 42 -10.33 -1.80 -2.70
C CYS A 42 -11.68 -1.30 -3.24
N ARG A 43 -12.54 -0.77 -2.38
CA ARG A 43 -13.84 -0.21 -2.76
C ARG A 43 -13.69 1.04 -3.63
N SER A 44 -12.91 2.02 -3.19
CA SER A 44 -12.66 3.26 -3.95
C SER A 44 -12.00 2.99 -5.30
N PHE A 45 -11.10 1.99 -5.37
CA PHE A 45 -10.55 1.48 -6.62
C PHE A 45 -11.65 0.95 -7.56
N LYS A 46 -12.52 0.06 -7.06
CA LYS A 46 -13.62 -0.55 -7.82
C LYS A 46 -14.60 0.48 -8.35
N GLU A 47 -14.88 1.52 -7.56
CA GLU A 47 -15.75 2.65 -7.91
C GLU A 47 -15.07 3.64 -8.88
N GLY A 48 -13.75 3.53 -9.11
CA GLY A 48 -12.99 4.49 -9.92
C GLY A 48 -12.89 5.88 -9.29
N ASN A 49 -13.14 6.00 -7.98
CA ASN A 49 -13.11 7.27 -7.27
C ASN A 49 -11.66 7.63 -6.89
N PHE A 50 -10.98 8.34 -7.79
CA PHE A 50 -9.56 8.67 -7.67
C PHE A 50 -9.23 9.50 -6.42
N ASP A 51 -10.06 10.48 -6.06
CA ASP A 51 -9.80 11.35 -4.92
C ASP A 51 -9.97 10.59 -3.61
N ALA A 52 -11.09 9.89 -3.44
CA ALA A 52 -11.34 9.06 -2.26
C ALA A 52 -10.29 7.94 -2.11
N PHE A 53 -9.83 7.37 -3.22
CA PHE A 53 -8.75 6.38 -3.22
C PHE A 53 -7.45 6.99 -2.67
N ASN A 54 -7.06 8.18 -3.11
CA ASN A 54 -5.83 8.83 -2.67
C ASN A 54 -5.86 9.28 -1.21
N GLU A 55 -7.00 9.77 -0.74
CA GLU A 55 -7.21 10.09 0.68
C GLU A 55 -7.07 8.83 1.54
N THR A 56 -7.74 7.75 1.14
CA THR A 56 -7.69 6.44 1.81
C THR A 56 -6.27 5.88 1.82
N LEU A 57 -5.56 5.95 0.69
CA LEU A 57 -4.16 5.50 0.58
C LEU A 57 -3.25 6.26 1.53
N SER A 58 -3.42 7.58 1.66
CA SER A 58 -2.59 8.41 2.54
C SER A 58 -2.76 8.03 4.01
N VAL A 59 -4.00 7.73 4.43
CA VAL A 59 -4.28 7.24 5.79
C VAL A 59 -3.71 5.84 5.99
N PHE A 60 -3.89 4.93 5.01
CA PHE A 60 -3.32 3.59 5.07
C PHE A 60 -1.79 3.62 5.21
N GLU A 61 -1.10 4.45 4.43
CA GLU A 61 0.35 4.63 4.52
C GLU A 61 0.81 5.12 5.90
N ALA A 62 0.10 6.09 6.48
CA ALA A 62 0.41 6.63 7.79
C ALA A 62 0.24 5.56 8.90
N LEU A 63 -0.81 4.73 8.80
CA LEU A 63 -1.03 3.62 9.72
C LEU A 63 0.01 2.52 9.54
N PHE A 64 0.37 2.19 8.30
CA PHE A 64 1.32 1.12 8.00
C PHE A 64 2.74 1.44 8.46
N GLN A 65 3.15 2.71 8.47
CA GLN A 65 4.45 3.15 8.98
C GLN A 65 4.55 3.16 10.52
N SER A 66 3.44 2.88 11.22
CA SER A 66 3.40 2.88 12.68
C SER A 66 4.18 1.68 13.26
N LYS A 67 4.98 1.95 14.30
CA LYS A 67 5.93 0.98 14.92
C LYS A 67 5.28 -0.25 15.55
N TYR A 68 3.96 -0.27 15.69
CA TYR A 68 3.22 -1.33 16.41
C TYR A 68 2.89 -2.55 15.53
N LEU A 69 3.32 -2.57 14.27
CA LEU A 69 2.95 -3.59 13.30
C LEU A 69 4.19 -4.42 12.87
N THR A 70 4.51 -5.45 13.65
CA THR A 70 5.56 -6.42 13.28
C THR A 70 4.97 -7.63 12.56
N ALA A 71 5.19 -7.66 11.24
CA ALA A 71 5.41 -8.79 10.32
C ALA A 71 4.59 -10.10 10.44
N ALA A 72 3.74 -10.36 9.44
CA ALA A 72 3.69 -11.58 8.60
C ALA A 72 2.50 -11.53 7.63
N GLY A 73 1.34 -11.05 8.08
CA GLY A 73 0.11 -10.96 7.27
C GLY A 73 -0.13 -9.61 6.55
N HIS A 74 0.65 -8.58 6.88
CA HIS A 74 0.51 -7.24 6.27
C HIS A 74 1.34 -7.05 5.00
N ASP A 75 2.22 -7.99 4.64
CA ASP A 75 3.07 -7.86 3.45
C ASP A 75 2.22 -7.92 2.17
N GLU A 76 1.32 -8.90 2.09
CA GLU A 76 0.45 -9.11 0.93
C GLU A 76 -0.55 -7.97 0.72
N LYS A 77 -1.27 -7.54 1.77
CA LYS A 77 -2.17 -6.39 1.70
C LYS A 77 -1.44 -5.12 1.26
N SER A 78 -0.22 -4.91 1.75
CA SER A 78 0.60 -3.76 1.35
C SER A 78 1.06 -3.87 -0.09
N LEU A 79 1.43 -5.06 -0.57
CA LEU A 79 1.75 -5.29 -1.98
C LEU A 79 0.52 -5.05 -2.86
N ILE A 80 -0.67 -5.47 -2.43
CA ILE A 80 -1.93 -5.19 -3.14
C ILE A 80 -2.18 -3.69 -3.17
N CYS A 81 -2.12 -2.97 -2.05
CA CYS A 81 -2.27 -1.51 -2.01
C CYS A 81 -1.25 -0.81 -2.92
N ALA A 82 0.01 -1.26 -2.92
CA ALA A 82 1.08 -0.74 -3.76
C ALA A 82 0.78 -0.95 -5.25
N PHE A 83 0.27 -2.12 -5.59
CA PHE A 83 -0.17 -2.47 -6.94
C PHE A 83 -1.35 -1.57 -7.38
N LEU A 84 -2.40 -1.48 -6.57
CA LEU A 84 -3.57 -0.65 -6.87
C LEU A 84 -3.19 0.83 -7.03
N ALA A 85 -2.32 1.37 -6.18
CA ALA A 85 -1.84 2.74 -6.29
C ALA A 85 -1.19 3.01 -7.65
N ARG A 86 -0.32 2.10 -8.11
CA ARG A 86 0.35 2.21 -9.42
C ARG A 86 -0.61 2.09 -10.58
N VAL A 87 -1.62 1.22 -10.48
CA VAL A 87 -2.66 1.06 -11.51
C VAL A 87 -3.59 2.28 -11.57
N MET A 88 -4.02 2.82 -10.43
CA MET A 88 -4.86 4.04 -10.38
C MET A 88 -4.17 5.23 -11.03
N HIS A 89 -2.84 5.32 -10.89
CA HIS A 89 -2.01 6.35 -11.54
C HIS A 89 -1.51 5.91 -12.91
N GLY A 90 -1.99 4.79 -13.46
CA GLY A 90 -1.46 4.14 -14.65
C GLY A 90 -1.44 5.01 -15.91
N LYS A 91 -2.32 6.01 -15.97
CA LYS A 91 -2.41 6.98 -17.08
C LYS A 91 -1.58 8.26 -16.89
N GLN A 92 -1.01 8.46 -15.70
CA GLN A 92 -0.22 9.65 -15.33
C GLN A 92 1.28 9.32 -15.46
N LEU A 93 1.80 9.48 -16.67
CA LEU A 93 3.17 9.05 -17.03
C LEU A 93 4.29 9.81 -16.28
N ASP A 94 3.96 10.93 -15.67
CA ASP A 94 4.83 11.80 -14.88
C ASP A 94 4.89 11.43 -13.39
N VAL A 95 4.04 10.52 -12.93
CA VAL A 95 4.05 10.02 -11.54
C VAL A 95 5.16 9.01 -11.34
N LEU A 96 5.93 9.20 -10.27
CA LEU A 96 7.10 8.39 -9.94
C LEU A 96 6.83 7.51 -8.71
N PHE A 97 6.93 6.19 -8.91
CA PHE A 97 6.92 5.20 -7.82
C PHE A 97 8.31 4.60 -7.58
N GLU A 98 9.19 4.66 -8.58
CA GLU A 98 10.52 4.08 -8.55
C GLU A 98 11.60 5.17 -8.59
N LYS A 99 12.80 4.84 -8.11
CA LYS A 99 13.96 5.74 -8.20
C LYS A 99 14.44 5.96 -9.64
N ASP A 100 14.21 4.99 -10.52
CA ASP A 100 14.49 5.15 -11.94
C ASP A 100 13.31 5.87 -12.59
N GLU A 101 13.48 7.16 -12.90
CA GLU A 101 12.44 8.02 -13.50
C GLU A 101 11.87 7.48 -14.82
N ARG A 102 12.58 6.54 -15.46
CA ARG A 102 12.12 5.89 -16.70
C ARG A 102 11.05 4.83 -16.45
N VAL A 103 10.86 4.39 -15.20
CA VAL A 103 9.87 3.38 -14.85
C VAL A 103 8.54 4.06 -14.55
N MET A 104 7.63 3.98 -15.52
CA MET A 104 6.29 4.55 -15.43
C MET A 104 5.38 3.72 -14.51
N PRO A 105 4.24 4.28 -14.04
CA PRO A 105 3.39 3.62 -13.06
C PRO A 105 2.98 2.19 -13.43
N LEU A 106 2.54 1.91 -14.66
CA LEU A 106 2.15 0.56 -15.07
C LEU A 106 3.33 -0.42 -15.20
N MET A 107 4.53 0.08 -15.49
CA MET A 107 5.74 -0.74 -15.48
C MET A 107 6.10 -1.13 -14.04
N SER A 108 6.02 -0.17 -13.13
CA SER A 108 6.20 -0.42 -11.69
C SER A 108 5.10 -1.36 -11.16
N ALA A 109 3.85 -1.21 -11.61
CA ALA A 109 2.74 -2.10 -11.27
C ALA A 109 3.04 -3.55 -11.66
N ALA A 110 3.63 -3.78 -12.84
CA ALA A 110 4.02 -5.11 -13.28
C ALA A 110 5.07 -5.76 -12.35
N VAL A 111 6.02 -4.97 -11.81
CA VAL A 111 7.00 -5.49 -10.83
C VAL A 111 6.33 -5.91 -9.52
N VAL A 112 5.42 -5.07 -9.02
CA VAL A 112 4.69 -5.39 -7.78
C VAL A 112 3.77 -6.59 -8.00
N TRP A 113 3.09 -6.64 -9.15
CA TRP A 113 2.24 -7.77 -9.52
C TRP A 113 3.00 -9.09 -9.55
N SER A 114 4.22 -9.12 -10.10
CA SER A 114 5.06 -10.33 -10.04
C SER A 114 5.39 -10.77 -8.61
N SER A 115 5.41 -9.85 -7.64
CA SER A 115 5.64 -10.20 -6.24
C SER A 115 4.39 -10.81 -5.56
N LEU A 116 3.22 -10.69 -6.20
CA LEU A 116 1.95 -11.25 -5.76
C LEU A 116 1.65 -12.62 -6.38
N GLU A 117 2.57 -13.21 -7.15
CA GLU A 117 2.35 -14.50 -7.84
C GLU A 117 1.82 -15.60 -6.89
N ASN A 118 2.42 -15.71 -5.69
CA ASN A 118 1.98 -16.71 -4.69
C ASN A 118 0.65 -16.36 -4.00
N ALA A 119 0.22 -15.09 -4.05
CA ALA A 119 -1.04 -14.61 -3.50
C ALA A 119 -2.23 -14.90 -4.43
N VAL A 120 -1.95 -15.10 -5.73
CA VAL A 120 -2.96 -15.29 -6.78
C VAL A 120 -3.04 -16.77 -7.14
N GLU A 121 -4.07 -17.45 -6.64
CA GLU A 121 -4.26 -18.89 -6.90
C GLU A 121 -4.60 -19.19 -8.37
N ASP A 122 -5.33 -18.29 -9.02
CA ASP A 122 -5.73 -18.43 -10.41
C ASP A 122 -4.59 -17.99 -11.35
N GLU A 123 -3.82 -18.96 -11.83
CA GLU A 123 -2.73 -18.74 -12.78
C GLU A 123 -3.22 -18.08 -14.08
N GLY A 124 -4.45 -18.37 -14.50
CA GLY A 124 -5.08 -17.76 -15.67
C GLY A 124 -5.32 -16.26 -15.46
N LEU A 125 -5.91 -15.91 -14.32
CA LEU A 125 -6.12 -14.52 -13.89
C LEU A 125 -4.79 -13.77 -13.75
N PHE A 126 -3.77 -14.41 -13.17
CA PHE A 126 -2.45 -13.83 -13.02
C PHE A 126 -1.80 -13.49 -14.36
N LYS A 127 -1.86 -14.43 -15.32
CA LYS A 127 -1.36 -14.23 -16.69
C LYS A 127 -2.17 -13.18 -17.45
N GLU A 128 -3.49 -13.13 -17.26
CA GLU A 128 -4.35 -12.15 -17.89
C GLU A 128 -4.01 -10.73 -17.42
N ILE A 129 -3.92 -10.50 -16.10
CA ILE A 129 -3.53 -9.19 -15.54
C ILE A 129 -2.11 -8.82 -16.02
N THR A 130 -1.17 -9.77 -16.04
CA THR A 130 0.19 -9.54 -16.55
C THR A 130 0.18 -9.07 -18.00
N GLY A 131 -0.60 -9.74 -18.86
CA GLY A 131 -0.76 -9.35 -20.26
C GLY A 131 -1.40 -7.97 -20.43
N LEU A 132 -2.45 -7.68 -19.65
CA LEU A 132 -3.13 -6.39 -19.65
C LEU A 132 -2.21 -5.25 -19.20
N LEU A 133 -1.43 -5.44 -18.14
CA LEU A 133 -0.44 -4.45 -17.68
C LEU A 133 0.59 -4.15 -18.77
N PHE A 134 1.10 -5.17 -19.45
CA PHE A 134 2.09 -4.99 -20.51
C PHE A 134 1.52 -4.22 -21.70
N VAL A 135 0.34 -4.61 -22.20
CA VAL A 135 -0.31 -3.90 -23.32
C VAL A 135 -0.63 -2.47 -22.91
N GLN A 136 -1.19 -2.26 -21.72
CA GLN A 136 -1.61 -0.93 -21.28
C GLN A 136 -0.43 0.01 -21.00
N ALA A 137 0.71 -0.48 -20.51
CA ALA A 137 1.92 0.33 -20.39
C ALA A 137 2.36 0.92 -21.75
N VAL A 138 2.20 0.16 -22.84
CA VAL A 138 2.46 0.63 -24.22
C VAL A 138 1.33 1.54 -24.72
N ALA A 139 0.08 1.13 -24.53
CA ALA A 139 -1.11 1.82 -25.03
C ALA A 139 -1.20 3.25 -24.50
N VAL A 140 -1.02 3.46 -23.18
CA VAL A 140 -1.08 4.79 -22.56
C VAL A 140 -0.02 5.72 -23.14
N CYS A 141 1.19 5.21 -23.44
CA CYS A 141 2.21 6.03 -24.10
C CYS A 141 1.77 6.48 -25.49
N LEU A 142 1.16 5.58 -26.27
CA LEU A 142 0.67 5.89 -27.61
C LEU A 142 -0.53 6.85 -27.57
N GLU A 143 -1.46 6.68 -26.63
CA GLU A 143 -2.58 7.62 -26.39
C GLU A 143 -2.10 9.04 -26.10
N LYS A 144 -0.95 9.18 -25.44
CA LYS A 144 -0.29 10.48 -25.16
C LYS A 144 0.60 10.98 -26.30
N GLY A 145 0.65 10.28 -27.44
CA GLY A 145 1.54 10.60 -28.56
C GLY A 145 3.03 10.35 -28.29
N GLN A 146 3.38 9.67 -27.19
CA GLN A 146 4.76 9.44 -26.76
C GLN A 146 5.30 8.12 -27.31
N ARG A 147 5.56 8.07 -28.63
CA ARG A 147 6.08 6.88 -29.31
C ARG A 147 7.44 6.42 -28.76
N SER A 148 8.32 7.35 -28.41
CA SER A 148 9.65 7.05 -27.83
C SER A 148 9.51 6.37 -26.46
N SER A 149 8.60 6.85 -25.61
CA SER A 149 8.24 6.21 -24.34
C SER A 149 7.68 4.82 -24.57
N ALA A 150 6.76 4.64 -25.53
CA ALA A 150 6.20 3.33 -25.87
C ALA A 150 7.28 2.32 -26.31
N SER A 151 8.27 2.79 -27.07
CA SER A 151 9.43 1.98 -27.47
C SER A 151 10.33 1.61 -26.29
N SER A 152 10.52 2.53 -25.35
CA SER A 152 11.27 2.29 -24.11
C SER A 152 10.58 1.28 -23.19
N VAL A 153 9.24 1.31 -23.11
CA VAL A 153 8.45 0.29 -22.40
C VAL A 153 8.77 -1.08 -22.94
N LEU A 154 8.66 -1.29 -24.26
CA LEU A 154 8.95 -2.58 -24.89
C LEU A 154 10.35 -3.10 -24.54
N LYS A 155 11.37 -2.24 -24.63
CA LYS A 155 12.76 -2.62 -24.30
C LYS A 155 12.95 -2.95 -22.82
N TRP A 156 12.34 -2.17 -21.94
CA TRP A 156 12.45 -2.37 -20.49
C TRP A 156 11.86 -3.72 -20.09
N PHE A 157 10.70 -4.01 -20.65
CA PHE A 157 10.00 -5.25 -20.48
C PHE A 157 10.88 -6.40 -21.07
N GLU A 158 11.48 -6.23 -22.25
CA GLU A 158 12.15 -7.34 -22.97
C GLU A 158 13.36 -7.84 -22.19
N LYS A 159 14.08 -6.90 -21.61
CA LYS A 159 15.23 -7.14 -20.73
C LYS A 159 14.87 -7.96 -19.48
N ARG A 160 13.62 -7.91 -19.02
CA ARG A 160 13.18 -8.61 -17.80
C ARG A 160 12.56 -9.98 -18.07
N HIS A 161 12.35 -10.37 -19.34
CA HIS A 161 11.70 -11.63 -19.73
C HIS A 161 10.29 -11.81 -19.09
N THR A 162 9.59 -10.72 -18.84
CA THR A 162 8.37 -10.68 -18.00
C THR A 162 7.04 -10.95 -18.72
N TYR A 163 7.02 -11.36 -20.01
CA TYR A 163 5.76 -11.47 -20.77
C TYR A 163 5.87 -12.28 -22.07
N PRO A 164 4.71 -12.63 -22.69
CA PRO A 164 4.66 -13.42 -23.91
C PRO A 164 5.34 -12.75 -25.12
N ARG A 165 6.29 -13.46 -25.74
CA ARG A 165 7.08 -12.96 -26.88
C ARG A 165 6.22 -12.58 -28.09
N ASN A 166 5.16 -13.34 -28.38
CA ASN A 166 4.21 -13.07 -29.46
C ASN A 166 3.50 -11.71 -29.29
N LEU A 167 3.15 -11.35 -28.06
CA LEU A 167 2.53 -10.07 -27.74
C LEU A 167 3.54 -8.92 -27.92
N GLY A 168 4.79 -9.13 -27.53
CA GLY A 168 5.88 -8.16 -27.76
C GLY A 168 6.10 -7.83 -29.24
N ILE A 169 6.10 -8.84 -30.12
CA ILE A 169 6.26 -8.64 -31.57
C ILE A 169 5.09 -7.82 -32.15
N LYS A 170 3.85 -8.14 -31.74
CA LYS A 170 2.65 -7.40 -32.16
C LYS A 170 2.71 -5.95 -31.70
N LEU A 171 3.01 -5.70 -30.43
CA LEU A 171 3.12 -4.35 -29.88
C LEU A 171 4.24 -3.55 -30.54
N SER A 172 5.39 -4.17 -30.85
CA SER A 172 6.47 -3.51 -31.60
C SER A 172 6.01 -3.02 -32.98
N THR A 173 5.22 -3.82 -33.68
CA THR A 173 4.61 -3.43 -34.96
C THR A 173 3.65 -2.25 -34.79
N ILE A 174 2.81 -2.30 -33.75
CA ILE A 174 1.84 -1.23 -33.43
C ILE A 174 2.56 0.08 -33.10
N VAL A 175 3.58 0.05 -32.24
CA VAL A 175 4.41 1.21 -31.91
C VAL A 175 5.09 1.74 -33.17
N THR A 176 5.55 0.86 -34.06
CA THR A 176 6.20 1.25 -35.31
C THR A 176 5.25 1.93 -36.29
N LYS A 177 3.98 1.51 -36.32
CA LYS A 177 2.94 2.09 -37.18
C LYS A 177 2.15 3.23 -36.51
N THR A 178 2.37 3.47 -35.21
CA THR A 178 1.58 4.42 -34.39
C THR A 178 0.07 4.17 -34.49
N ASP A 179 -0.33 2.90 -34.57
CA ASP A 179 -1.73 2.51 -34.72
C ASP A 179 -2.41 2.42 -33.35
N THR A 180 -3.00 3.53 -32.90
CA THR A 180 -3.70 3.61 -31.60
C THR A 180 -5.03 2.86 -31.57
N TYR A 181 -5.57 2.48 -32.74
CA TYR A 181 -6.88 1.80 -32.85
C TYR A 181 -6.75 0.31 -33.18
N HIS A 182 -5.53 -0.23 -33.10
CA HIS A 182 -5.26 -1.62 -33.39
C HIS A 182 -6.12 -2.57 -32.50
N PRO A 183 -6.70 -3.66 -33.05
CA PRO A 183 -7.58 -4.57 -32.31
C PRO A 183 -6.99 -5.13 -31.00
N VAL A 184 -5.67 -5.31 -30.94
CA VAL A 184 -4.97 -5.72 -29.71
C VAL A 184 -5.11 -4.67 -28.60
N LEU A 185 -4.96 -3.38 -28.91
CA LEU A 185 -5.11 -2.31 -27.91
C LEU A 185 -6.57 -2.16 -27.46
N MET A 186 -7.50 -2.34 -28.39
CA MET A 186 -8.93 -2.29 -28.11
C MET A 186 -9.41 -3.47 -27.24
N SER A 187 -8.91 -4.68 -27.49
CA SER A 187 -9.28 -5.89 -26.74
C SER A 187 -8.64 -5.98 -25.36
N PHE A 188 -7.41 -5.47 -25.21
CA PHE A 188 -6.69 -5.35 -23.94
C PHE A 188 -6.84 -3.94 -23.38
N SER A 189 -8.07 -3.43 -23.23
CA SER A 189 -8.33 -2.05 -22.82
C SER A 189 -7.99 -1.77 -21.34
N PHE A 190 -7.80 -0.49 -20.99
CA PHE A 190 -7.62 -0.09 -19.59
C PHE A 190 -8.82 -0.46 -18.72
N LYS A 191 -10.04 -0.36 -19.27
CA LYS A 191 -11.26 -0.78 -18.59
C LYS A 191 -11.21 -2.27 -18.24
N ARG A 192 -10.83 -3.11 -19.20
CA ARG A 192 -10.65 -4.55 -18.97
C ARG A 192 -9.61 -4.83 -17.89
N LEU A 193 -8.49 -4.11 -17.88
CA LEU A 193 -7.49 -4.20 -16.80
C LEU A 193 -8.13 -3.95 -15.43
N LEU A 194 -8.91 -2.89 -15.27
CA LEU A 194 -9.58 -2.59 -14.00
C LEU A 194 -10.61 -3.66 -13.61
N GLU A 195 -11.42 -4.13 -14.56
CA GLU A 195 -12.41 -5.18 -14.34
C GLU A 195 -11.77 -6.51 -13.91
N THR A 196 -10.69 -6.93 -14.57
CA THR A 196 -9.95 -8.14 -14.21
C THR A 196 -9.28 -8.00 -12.83
N ILE A 197 -8.74 -6.83 -12.50
CA ILE A 197 -8.21 -6.56 -11.16
C ILE A 197 -9.33 -6.60 -10.11
N ASN A 198 -10.52 -6.09 -10.41
CA ASN A 198 -11.66 -6.19 -9.49
C ASN A 198 -12.05 -7.65 -9.23
N SER A 199 -12.02 -8.53 -10.23
CA SER A 199 -12.23 -9.96 -10.02
C SER A 199 -11.16 -10.57 -9.09
N PHE A 200 -9.90 -10.17 -9.24
CA PHE A 200 -8.84 -10.55 -8.30
C PHE A 200 -9.16 -10.08 -6.86
N LEU A 201 -9.53 -8.81 -6.68
CA LEU A 201 -9.84 -8.26 -5.35
C LEU A 201 -11.05 -8.93 -4.71
N ASP A 202 -12.10 -9.21 -5.48
CA ASP A 202 -13.30 -9.89 -5.00
C ASP A 202 -12.95 -11.32 -4.52
N ASN A 203 -12.13 -12.06 -5.28
CA ASN A 203 -11.63 -13.38 -4.89
C ASN A 203 -10.75 -13.32 -3.64
N TYR A 204 -9.85 -12.33 -3.59
CA TYR A 204 -8.93 -12.12 -2.47
C TYR A 204 -9.69 -11.84 -1.17
N LEU A 205 -10.64 -10.91 -1.18
CA LEU A 205 -11.44 -10.52 -0.01
C LEU A 205 -12.37 -11.62 0.46
N LYS A 206 -12.87 -12.45 -0.47
CA LYS A 206 -13.66 -13.64 -0.13
C LYS A 206 -12.84 -14.67 0.65
N LYS A 207 -11.57 -14.87 0.26
CA LYS A 207 -10.66 -15.81 0.93
C LYS A 207 -10.09 -15.24 2.23
N ASN A 208 -9.83 -13.94 2.26
CA ASN A 208 -9.21 -13.23 3.37
C ASN A 208 -10.17 -12.14 3.90
N PRO A 209 -11.21 -12.52 4.68
CA PRO A 209 -12.15 -11.56 5.21
C PRO A 209 -11.45 -10.58 6.17
N CYS A 210 -11.57 -9.29 5.88
CA CYS A 210 -10.97 -8.19 6.63
C CYS A 210 -12.07 -7.27 7.19
N ASP A 211 -13.10 -7.88 7.79
CA ASP A 211 -14.42 -7.25 7.90
C ASP A 211 -14.86 -6.97 9.34
N PHE A 212 -13.98 -7.10 10.34
CA PHE A 212 -14.35 -6.88 11.74
C PHE A 212 -14.97 -5.48 11.96
N LEU A 213 -14.21 -4.40 11.72
CA LEU A 213 -14.73 -3.04 11.92
C LEU A 213 -15.90 -2.73 10.98
N ILE A 214 -15.88 -3.26 9.76
CA ILE A 214 -16.96 -3.05 8.80
C ILE A 214 -18.25 -3.68 9.29
N LYS A 215 -18.22 -4.94 9.73
CA LYS A 215 -19.38 -5.65 10.29
C LYS A 215 -19.89 -4.95 11.55
N THR A 216 -19.01 -4.60 12.47
CA THR A 216 -19.38 -3.89 13.69
C THR A 216 -20.05 -2.55 13.37
N ALA A 217 -19.42 -1.71 12.53
CA ALA A 217 -19.98 -0.43 12.13
C ALA A 217 -21.31 -0.59 11.38
N THR A 218 -21.42 -1.58 10.50
CA THR A 218 -22.66 -1.87 9.77
C THR A 218 -23.80 -2.23 10.71
N GLY A 219 -23.53 -3.08 11.72
CA GLY A 219 -24.52 -3.42 12.75
C GLY A 219 -24.98 -2.21 13.55
N PHE A 220 -24.06 -1.32 13.93
CA PHE A 220 -24.43 -0.06 14.59
C PHE A 220 -25.33 0.82 13.71
N VAL A 221 -24.97 1.01 12.44
CA VAL A 221 -25.77 1.81 11.49
C VAL A 221 -27.18 1.22 11.31
N GLN A 222 -27.29 -0.09 11.12
CA GLN A 222 -28.57 -0.78 10.98
C GLN A 222 -29.43 -0.64 12.24
N SER A 223 -28.83 -0.79 13.42
CA SER A 223 -29.54 -0.62 14.69
C SER A 223 -30.06 0.81 14.89
N SER A 224 -29.28 1.83 14.50
CA SER A 224 -29.71 3.23 14.60
C SER A 224 -30.81 3.60 13.61
N GLN A 225 -30.82 3.00 12.40
CA GLN A 225 -31.85 3.25 11.41
C GLN A 225 -33.22 2.70 11.83
N ASN A 226 -33.24 1.54 12.48
CA ASN A 226 -34.48 0.92 12.99
C ASN A 226 -35.16 1.73 14.11
N VAL A 227 -34.41 2.56 14.84
CA VAL A 227 -34.97 3.48 15.86
C VAL A 227 -35.67 4.68 15.20
N MET A 228 -35.12 5.18 14.09
CA MET A 228 -35.64 6.37 13.41
C MET A 228 -36.89 6.08 12.54
N ASP A 229 -37.02 4.86 12.00
CA ASP A 229 -38.24 4.41 11.30
C ASP A 229 -39.42 4.12 12.25
N SER A 230 -39.17 4.02 13.56
CA SER A 230 -40.22 3.79 14.57
C SER A 230 -40.84 5.09 15.12
N GLU A 231 -40.26 6.27 14.83
CA GLU A 231 -40.72 7.56 15.39
C GLU A 231 -41.55 8.41 14.39
N SER A 232 -41.98 7.86 13.26
CA SER A 232 -42.72 8.62 12.23
C SER A 232 -44.24 8.39 12.17
N VAL A 233 -44.86 7.86 13.23
CA VAL A 233 -46.33 7.87 13.34
C VAL A 233 -46.76 8.33 14.74
N GLU A 234 -47.13 9.61 14.78
CA GLU A 234 -48.30 10.18 15.44
C GLU A 234 -47.99 11.35 16.38
N SER A 235 -48.56 12.49 15.98
CA SER A 235 -48.55 13.76 16.68
C SER A 235 -49.86 13.95 17.45
N GLN A 236 -49.74 14.62 18.60
CA GLN A 236 -50.76 15.36 19.38
C GLN A 236 -51.73 14.50 20.21
N ASP A 237 -52.16 14.85 21.43
CA ASP A 237 -52.17 16.13 22.16
C ASP A 237 -52.36 15.85 23.67
N SER A 238 -52.04 16.84 24.53
CA SER A 238 -52.60 17.18 25.86
C SER A 238 -51.57 17.68 26.91
N THR A 239 -51.34 19.00 26.85
CA THR A 239 -51.54 19.99 27.93
C THR A 239 -51.14 19.69 29.39
N VAL A 240 -50.05 20.36 29.80
CA VAL A 240 -49.79 21.14 31.04
C VAL A 240 -49.84 20.47 32.43
N SER A 241 -48.67 20.46 33.09
CA SER A 241 -48.53 21.03 34.44
C SER A 241 -47.09 21.41 34.79
N GLU A 242 -46.96 22.60 35.35
CA GLU A 242 -45.75 23.22 35.87
C GLU A 242 -45.13 22.43 37.03
N LYS A 243 -43.79 22.38 37.08
CA LYS A 243 -43.04 22.81 38.27
C LYS A 243 -41.56 23.00 37.97
N GLN A 244 -41.08 24.14 38.48
CA GLN A 244 -39.69 24.58 38.52
C GLN A 244 -38.79 23.58 39.24
N SER A 245 -37.56 23.42 38.74
CA SER A 245 -36.38 23.51 39.59
C SER A 245 -35.16 23.82 38.74
N GLU A 246 -34.66 25.04 38.91
CA GLU A 246 -33.33 25.47 38.52
C GLU A 246 -32.28 24.57 39.15
N THR A 247 -31.23 24.22 38.40
CA THR A 247 -29.86 24.28 38.93
C THR A 247 -28.87 24.37 37.79
N THR A 248 -28.33 25.58 37.67
CA THR A 248 -27.17 25.93 36.86
C THR A 248 -25.92 25.39 37.54
N GLN A 249 -25.08 24.61 36.86
CA GLN A 249 -23.64 24.60 37.17
C GLN A 249 -22.77 24.59 35.91
N LYS A 250 -22.11 25.73 35.74
CA LYS A 250 -21.09 26.06 34.75
C LYS A 250 -19.72 25.54 35.18
N ASN A 251 -18.93 25.17 34.16
CA ASN A 251 -17.46 25.22 34.07
C ASN A 251 -16.68 24.20 34.93
N LYS A 252 -15.62 23.55 34.44
CA LYS A 252 -14.39 24.18 33.92
C LYS A 252 -13.60 23.23 33.00
N LYS A 253 -13.18 23.75 31.85
CA LYS A 253 -12.07 23.25 31.04
C LYS A 253 -10.78 23.27 31.86
N THR A 254 -9.97 22.22 31.77
CA THR A 254 -8.57 22.27 32.19
C THR A 254 -7.71 21.71 31.06
N LYS A 255 -7.04 22.61 30.33
CA LYS A 255 -5.93 22.28 29.43
C LYS A 255 -4.76 21.80 30.29
N ARG A 256 -4.20 20.62 30.01
CA ARG A 256 -2.87 20.23 30.52
C ARG A 256 -1.92 19.91 29.38
N LYS A 257 -0.69 20.30 29.63
CA LYS A 257 0.37 20.70 28.69
C LYS A 257 1.06 19.49 28.06
N LEU A 258 1.40 19.65 26.77
CA LEU A 258 2.38 18.84 26.05
C LEU A 258 3.75 19.01 26.70
N LEU A 259 4.44 17.90 26.97
CA LEU A 259 5.88 17.88 27.18
C LEU A 259 6.55 17.09 26.07
N SER A 260 7.54 17.75 25.50
CA SER A 260 8.49 17.29 24.49
C SER A 260 9.70 16.69 25.18
N THR A 261 10.12 15.49 24.79
CA THR A 261 11.49 15.02 25.00
C THR A 261 11.96 14.09 23.88
N LYS A 262 12.90 14.66 23.11
CA LYS A 262 14.18 14.11 22.62
C LYS A 262 14.20 12.73 21.95
N LEU A 263 14.50 12.81 20.65
CA LEU A 263 15.07 11.79 19.78
C LEU A 263 16.39 11.28 20.37
N THR A 264 16.47 9.97 20.63
CA THR A 264 17.75 9.26 20.75
C THR A 264 17.86 8.33 19.56
N GLU A 265 18.92 8.55 18.80
CA GLU A 265 19.32 7.82 17.61
C GLU A 265 20.01 6.50 17.98
N ALA A 266 20.09 5.63 16.97
CA ALA A 266 20.98 4.47 16.83
C ALA A 266 20.43 3.11 17.31
N TRP A 267 19.92 2.32 16.37
CA TRP A 267 20.64 1.17 15.81
C TRP A 267 19.79 0.47 14.74
N SER A 268 20.43 0.09 13.63
CA SER A 268 19.86 -0.71 12.55
C SER A 268 20.71 -1.95 12.33
N PRO A 269 20.11 -3.15 12.27
CA PRO A 269 20.73 -4.30 11.63
C PRO A 269 20.16 -4.49 10.22
N ASP A 270 21.03 -4.36 9.23
CA ASP A 270 20.86 -5.01 7.93
C ASP A 270 20.78 -6.53 8.12
N THR A 271 19.80 -7.18 7.47
CA THR A 271 19.97 -8.37 6.62
C THR A 271 18.61 -9.03 6.32
N THR A 272 18.52 -9.63 5.13
CA THR A 272 17.32 -10.17 4.44
C THR A 272 16.36 -9.11 3.87
N LYS A 273 16.74 -8.55 2.71
CA LYS A 273 15.87 -7.67 1.93
C LYS A 273 14.70 -8.48 1.37
N LYS A 274 13.60 -8.54 2.12
CA LYS A 274 12.26 -8.65 1.53
C LYS A 274 12.06 -7.45 0.59
N PRO A 275 11.35 -7.60 -0.54
CA PRO A 275 11.08 -6.47 -1.42
C PRO A 275 10.24 -5.44 -0.65
N CYS A 276 10.89 -4.41 -0.10
CA CYS A 276 10.23 -3.24 0.46
C CYS A 276 9.73 -2.42 -0.74
N VAL A 277 8.49 -2.69 -1.15
CA VAL A 277 7.81 -1.91 -2.19
C VAL A 277 7.24 -0.66 -1.52
N SER A 278 7.64 0.52 -2.00
CA SER A 278 7.06 1.76 -1.52
C SER A 278 5.62 1.89 -2.02
N LEU A 279 4.69 2.11 -1.07
CA LEU A 279 3.35 2.62 -1.33
C LEU A 279 3.39 4.07 -1.83
N ARG A 280 4.32 4.83 -1.23
CA ARG A 280 4.46 6.28 -1.38
C ARG A 280 4.96 6.69 -2.77
N ARG A 281 4.31 7.72 -3.33
CA ARG A 281 4.80 8.48 -4.50
C ARG A 281 6.06 9.26 -4.15
N LEU A 282 7.04 9.26 -5.05
CA LEU A 282 8.26 10.04 -4.89
C LEU A 282 8.09 11.42 -5.52
N SER A 283 8.44 12.47 -4.79
CA SER A 283 8.64 13.78 -5.40
C SER A 283 9.91 13.76 -6.27
N ARG A 284 9.94 14.60 -7.30
CA ARG A 284 11.11 14.71 -8.17
C ARG A 284 12.38 15.10 -7.40
N SER A 285 12.24 16.00 -6.43
CA SER A 285 13.31 16.37 -5.50
C SER A 285 13.84 15.18 -4.70
N GLU A 286 12.96 14.29 -4.22
CA GLU A 286 13.37 13.07 -3.51
C GLU A 286 14.16 12.13 -4.42
N VAL A 287 13.77 11.98 -5.69
CA VAL A 287 14.51 11.16 -6.67
C VAL A 287 15.89 11.75 -6.96
N CYS A 288 16.00 13.07 -7.14
CA CYS A 288 17.29 13.75 -7.31
C CYS A 288 18.21 13.57 -6.09
N HIS A 289 17.70 13.69 -4.87
CA HIS A 289 18.51 13.47 -3.66
C HIS A 289 18.96 12.03 -3.50
N LEU A 290 18.11 11.05 -3.84
CA LEU A 290 18.44 9.63 -3.76
C LEU A 290 19.47 9.20 -4.81
N THR A 291 19.42 9.78 -6.01
CA THR A 291 20.40 9.53 -7.08
C THR A 291 21.75 10.20 -6.78
N ALA A 292 21.74 11.42 -6.20
CA ALA A 292 22.94 12.12 -5.78
C ALA A 292 23.70 11.40 -4.64
N ARG A 293 23.00 10.85 -3.64
CA ARG A 293 23.64 10.04 -2.57
C ARG A 293 24.34 8.81 -3.12
N LYS A 294 23.75 8.14 -4.12
CA LYS A 294 24.34 6.96 -4.75
C LYS A 294 25.59 7.30 -5.58
N SER A 295 25.62 8.46 -6.22
CA SER A 295 26.80 8.95 -6.94
C SER A 295 27.98 9.23 -6.02
N LEU A 296 27.73 9.58 -4.75
CA LEU A 296 28.79 9.83 -3.76
C LEU A 296 29.36 8.52 -3.20
N GLU A 297 28.57 7.45 -3.14
CA GLU A 297 29.01 6.11 -2.69
C GLU A 297 29.71 5.30 -3.79
N THR A 298 29.54 5.64 -5.07
CA THR A 298 30.28 5.04 -6.18
C THR A 298 31.20 6.07 -6.84
N SER A 299 32.32 6.38 -6.20
CA SER A 299 33.49 6.97 -6.86
C SER A 299 34.71 6.09 -6.56
N PRO A 300 35.48 5.64 -7.57
CA PRO A 300 36.64 4.80 -7.37
C PRO A 300 37.82 5.63 -6.81
N GLN A 301 38.57 4.99 -5.90
CA GLN A 301 39.88 5.43 -5.39
C GLN A 301 40.71 6.11 -6.47
N GLN A 302 41.06 7.37 -6.24
CA GLN A 302 42.02 8.12 -7.04
C GLN A 302 43.40 7.47 -6.95
N ASN A 303 44.02 7.35 -8.12
CA ASN A 303 45.41 7.00 -8.35
C ASN A 303 46.34 7.84 -7.49
N SER A 304 47.26 7.17 -6.78
CA SER A 304 48.43 7.82 -6.21
C SER A 304 49.49 8.02 -7.31
N GLU A 305 49.86 9.28 -7.48
CA GLU A 305 51.02 9.71 -8.23
C GLU A 305 52.29 9.09 -7.63
N LYS A 306 53.15 8.52 -8.49
CA LYS A 306 54.57 8.38 -8.21
C LYS A 306 55.36 9.08 -9.31
N CYS A 307 55.82 10.27 -8.96
CA CYS A 307 56.93 10.97 -9.59
C CYS A 307 58.22 10.17 -9.35
N THR A 308 58.94 9.82 -10.41
CA THR A 308 60.36 9.47 -10.32
C THR A 308 61.13 10.05 -11.50
N GLU A 309 62.22 10.70 -11.14
CA GLU A 309 63.09 11.56 -11.92
C GLU A 309 63.76 10.88 -13.13
N LYS A 310 63.83 11.61 -14.23
CA LYS A 310 64.80 11.38 -15.31
C LYS A 310 66.20 11.73 -14.81
N LYS A 311 67.08 10.73 -14.67
CA LYS A 311 68.54 10.95 -14.70
C LYS A 311 69.08 10.60 -16.09
N THR A 312 69.52 11.64 -16.77
CA THR A 312 70.43 11.65 -17.92
C THR A 312 71.74 10.93 -17.60
N ARG A 313 72.22 10.09 -18.51
CA ARG A 313 73.65 9.80 -18.67
C ARG A 313 74.04 9.97 -20.14
N LYS A 314 75.09 10.78 -20.31
CA LYS A 314 75.78 11.18 -21.53
C LYS A 314 76.67 10.05 -22.05
N ALA A 315 76.99 10.15 -23.33
CA ALA A 315 77.94 9.35 -24.09
C ALA A 315 79.35 9.28 -23.49
N SER A 316 79.97 8.10 -23.62
CA SER A 316 81.26 7.84 -24.26
C SER A 316 81.28 6.40 -24.73
#